data_AF-A0A8T3VLT1-F1
#
_entry.id   AF-A0A8T3VLT1-F1
#
_cell.length_a   1.000
_cell.length_b   1.000
_cell.length_c   1.000
_cell.angle_alpha   90.00
_cell.angle_beta   90.00
_cell.angle_gamma   90.00
#
_symmetry.space_group_name_H-M   'P 1'
#
loop_
_entity.id
_entity.type
_entity.pdbx_description
1 polymer ?
#
loop_
_entity_poly.entity_id
_entity_poly.type
_entity_poly.pdbx_seq_one_letter_code
_entity_poly.pdbx_strand_id
1 'polypeptide(L)'
;MGINLNVDTKNENEFNQQLQMYLAQGYSMQSNFNGTAILKKKSYSVGVLIILIIFFFPAAIIYYLLASDDVVTIRNINGQPSNNNTNVGATTTESFDSYCEECGHGLFKDSRFCPGCGRDLTEVEDEPIEMESEKTLPAVTEEIIKCKNCGTELSEEYRFCPECGEQLNTGDE
;
A
#
# COMPACT_ATOMS: atom_id res chain seq x y z
N MET A 1 -8.91 -43.64 20.69
CA MET A 1 -9.50 -44.94 21.09
C MET A 1 -10.99 -44.73 21.22
N GLY A 2 -11.82 -45.45 20.47
CA GLY A 2 -13.28 -45.39 20.62
C GLY A 2 -13.72 -46.24 21.80
N ILE A 3 -14.69 -45.76 22.58
CA ILE A 3 -15.36 -46.55 23.62
C ILE A 3 -16.65 -47.11 23.03
N ASN A 4 -16.89 -48.42 23.21
CA ASN A 4 -18.16 -49.06 22.91
C ASN A 4 -18.97 -49.12 24.21
N LEU A 5 -20.07 -48.38 24.26
CA LEU A 5 -21.02 -48.38 25.38
C LEU A 5 -22.29 -49.09 24.93
N ASN A 6 -22.73 -50.08 25.70
CA ASN A 6 -24.06 -50.68 25.54
C ASN A 6 -24.99 -50.14 26.62
N VAL A 7 -26.20 -49.75 26.23
CA VAL A 7 -27.18 -49.12 27.11
C VAL A 7 -28.52 -49.79 26.86
N ASP A 8 -29.01 -50.51 27.87
CA ASP A 8 -30.28 -51.24 27.79
C ASP A 8 -31.40 -50.40 28.43
N THR A 9 -32.51 -50.20 27.72
CA THR A 9 -33.69 -49.45 28.19
C THR A 9 -34.90 -50.36 28.32
N LYS A 10 -35.70 -50.18 29.38
CA LYS A 10 -36.84 -51.08 29.67
C LYS A 10 -38.15 -50.65 28.99
N ASN A 11 -38.22 -49.39 28.55
CA ASN A 11 -39.46 -48.76 28.07
C ASN A 11 -39.15 -47.83 26.87
N GLU A 12 -40.11 -47.64 25.98
CA GLU A 12 -39.93 -46.78 24.79
C GLU A 12 -39.77 -45.29 25.11
N ASN A 13 -40.40 -44.81 26.18
CA ASN A 13 -40.21 -43.44 26.67
C ASN A 13 -38.79 -43.20 27.20
N GLU A 14 -38.22 -44.18 27.89
CA GLU A 14 -36.86 -44.13 28.45
C GLU A 14 -35.82 -44.19 27.32
N PHE A 15 -36.06 -45.03 26.31
CA PHE A 15 -35.28 -45.08 25.07
C PHE A 15 -35.21 -43.71 24.37
N ASN A 16 -36.36 -43.08 24.15
CA ASN A 16 -36.42 -41.77 23.48
C ASN A 16 -35.77 -40.66 24.31
N GLN A 17 -35.92 -40.67 25.63
CA GLN A 17 -35.28 -39.69 26.51
C GLN A 17 -33.76 -39.82 26.49
N GLN A 18 -33.25 -41.05 26.59
CA GLN A 18 -31.81 -41.31 26.61
C GLN A 18 -31.17 -41.03 25.25
N LEU A 19 -31.89 -41.32 24.16
CA LEU A 19 -31.48 -40.96 22.82
C LEU A 19 -31.29 -39.45 22.66
N GLN A 20 -32.28 -38.65 23.09
CA GLN A 20 -32.20 -37.19 23.06
C GLN A 20 -31.02 -36.66 23.89
N MET A 21 -30.74 -37.28 25.04
CA MET A 21 -29.59 -36.92 25.87
C MET A 21 -28.25 -37.15 25.16
N TYR A 22 -28.07 -38.29 24.49
CA TYR A 22 -26.84 -38.57 23.74
C TYR A 22 -26.70 -37.69 22.48
N LEU A 23 -27.81 -37.39 21.79
CA LEU A 23 -27.81 -36.43 20.70
C LEU A 23 -27.38 -35.03 21.16
N ALA A 24 -27.88 -34.57 22.32
CA ALA A 24 -27.47 -33.31 22.93
C ALA A 24 -25.98 -33.27 23.33
N GLN A 25 -25.38 -34.43 23.63
CA GLN A 25 -23.94 -34.55 23.89
C GLN A 25 -23.08 -34.57 22.61
N GLY A 26 -23.69 -34.38 21.43
CA GLY A 26 -23.02 -34.32 20.14
C GLY A 26 -22.73 -35.70 19.52
N TYR A 27 -23.43 -36.75 19.95
CA TYR A 27 -23.47 -38.00 19.20
C TYR A 27 -24.42 -37.83 18.00
N SER A 28 -24.05 -38.40 16.86
CA SER A 28 -24.89 -38.44 15.66
C SER A 28 -25.52 -39.83 15.50
N MET A 29 -26.78 -39.88 15.08
CA MET A 29 -27.49 -41.13 14.76
C MET A 29 -27.01 -41.68 13.42
N GLN A 30 -26.52 -42.92 13.39
CA GLN A 30 -25.98 -43.54 12.17
C GLN A 30 -27.02 -44.41 11.43
N SER A 31 -27.95 -45.06 12.15
CA SER A 31 -29.09 -45.82 11.59
C SER A 31 -30.03 -46.29 12.71
N ASN A 32 -31.33 -46.42 12.42
CA ASN A 32 -32.32 -47.05 13.30
C ASN A 32 -32.72 -48.40 12.71
N PHE A 33 -32.43 -49.49 13.40
CA PHE A 33 -32.91 -50.82 13.06
C PHE A 33 -33.65 -51.39 14.28
N ASN A 34 -34.94 -51.71 14.13
CA ASN A 34 -35.76 -52.46 15.09
C ASN A 34 -35.50 -52.13 16.58
N GLY A 35 -35.63 -50.84 16.96
CA GLY A 35 -35.53 -50.43 18.37
C GLY A 35 -34.10 -50.31 18.92
N THR A 36 -33.06 -50.39 18.07
CA THR A 36 -31.68 -50.09 18.45
C THR A 36 -31.18 -48.84 17.74
N ALA A 37 -30.66 -47.87 18.51
CA ALA A 37 -30.08 -46.63 17.99
C ALA A 37 -28.56 -46.65 18.13
N ILE A 38 -27.85 -46.62 17.00
CA ILE A 38 -26.38 -46.55 16.99
C ILE A 38 -25.96 -45.07 16.95
N LEU A 39 -25.30 -44.63 18.02
CA LEU A 39 -24.86 -43.27 18.25
C LEU A 39 -23.33 -43.18 18.09
N LYS A 40 -22.84 -42.30 17.20
CA LYS A 40 -21.41 -42.10 16.95
C LYS A 40 -21.01 -40.64 17.20
N LYS A 41 -19.99 -40.43 18.03
CA LYS A 41 -19.37 -39.12 18.26
C LYS A 41 -17.95 -39.11 17.71
N LYS A 42 -17.61 -38.12 16.88
CA LYS A 42 -16.23 -37.89 16.45
C LYS A 42 -15.53 -37.08 17.55
N SER A 43 -14.57 -37.69 18.22
CA SER A 43 -13.70 -37.04 19.21
C SER A 43 -12.39 -36.64 18.55
N TYR A 44 -12.29 -35.37 18.15
CA TYR A 44 -11.02 -34.77 17.72
C TYR A 44 -10.24 -34.29 18.95
N SER A 45 -8.92 -34.50 18.95
CA SER A 45 -8.06 -33.94 20.01
C SER A 45 -7.87 -32.45 19.75
N VAL A 46 -8.30 -31.62 20.69
CA VAL A 46 -8.13 -30.17 20.61
C VAL A 46 -6.64 -29.80 20.46
N GLY A 47 -5.74 -30.54 21.10
CA GLY A 47 -4.29 -30.34 20.94
C GLY A 47 -3.81 -30.58 19.51
N VAL A 48 -4.33 -31.60 18.82
CA VAL A 48 -3.98 -31.87 17.41
C VAL A 48 -4.52 -30.75 16.51
N LEU A 49 -5.73 -30.26 16.77
CA LEU A 49 -6.31 -29.14 16.02
C LEU A 49 -5.46 -27.87 16.19
N ILE A 50 -5.01 -27.57 17.40
CA ILE A 50 -4.12 -26.43 17.67
C ILE A 50 -2.78 -26.57 16.92
N ILE A 51 -2.17 -27.76 16.94
CA ILE A 51 -0.90 -28.01 16.22
C ILE A 51 -1.08 -27.78 14.71
N LEU A 52 -2.19 -28.23 14.13
CA LEU A 52 -2.47 -27.97 12.71
C LEU A 52 -2.60 -26.46 12.45
N ILE A 53 -3.34 -25.72 13.28
CA ILE A 53 -3.43 -24.26 13.09
C ILE A 53 -2.05 -23.61 13.22
N ILE A 54 -1.25 -23.97 14.23
CA ILE A 54 0.09 -23.40 14.44
C ILE A 54 1.04 -23.72 13.29
N PHE A 55 0.88 -24.84 12.58
CA PHE A 55 1.76 -25.17 11.45
C PHE A 55 1.28 -24.51 10.14
N PHE A 56 -0.02 -24.52 9.89
CA PHE A 56 -0.59 -24.03 8.63
C PHE A 56 -0.77 -22.51 8.61
N PHE A 57 -1.07 -21.88 9.74
CA PHE A 57 -1.25 -20.43 9.82
C PHE A 57 0.03 -19.63 9.51
N PRO A 58 1.22 -19.94 10.08
CA PRO A 58 2.45 -19.25 9.70
C PRO A 58 2.86 -19.59 8.27
N ALA A 59 2.63 -20.81 7.78
CA ALA A 59 2.90 -21.15 6.38
C ALA A 59 2.03 -20.33 5.42
N ALA A 60 0.75 -20.12 5.75
CA ALA A 60 -0.16 -19.27 4.97
C ALA A 60 0.24 -17.78 5.04
N ILE A 61 0.66 -17.30 6.21
CA ILE A 61 1.18 -15.94 6.36
C ILE A 61 2.45 -15.75 5.51
N ILE A 62 3.40 -16.67 5.61
CA ILE A 62 4.65 -16.63 4.81
C ILE A 62 4.33 -16.67 3.32
N TYR A 63 3.41 -17.53 2.88
CA TYR A 63 2.95 -17.59 1.50
C TYR A 63 2.36 -16.26 1.02
N TYR A 64 1.53 -15.62 1.83
CA TYR A 64 0.94 -14.32 1.51
C TYR A 64 2.00 -13.20 1.45
N LEU A 65 2.96 -13.20 2.39
CA LEU A 65 4.07 -12.23 2.39
C LEU A 65 5.04 -12.42 1.21
N LEU A 66 5.13 -13.63 0.66
CA LEU A 66 5.92 -13.93 -0.52
C LEU A 66 5.15 -13.70 -1.83
N ALA A 67 3.85 -13.37 -1.77
CA ALA A 67 3.10 -13.02 -2.96
C ALA A 67 3.66 -11.71 -3.55
N SER A 68 4.02 -11.75 -4.83
CA SER A 68 4.47 -10.57 -5.57
C SER A 68 3.31 -10.01 -6.39
N ASP A 69 3.18 -8.69 -6.45
CA ASP A 69 2.14 -8.00 -7.19
C ASP A 69 2.63 -7.63 -8.60
N ASP A 70 1.96 -8.16 -9.63
CA ASP A 70 2.18 -7.76 -11.02
C ASP A 70 1.35 -6.50 -11.34
N VAL A 71 2.00 -5.35 -11.43
CA VAL A 71 1.34 -4.08 -11.80
C VAL A 71 1.46 -3.81 -13.30
N VAL A 72 0.32 -3.71 -13.99
CA VAL A 72 0.24 -3.36 -15.41
C VAL A 72 -0.28 -1.93 -15.56
N THR A 73 0.57 -1.01 -16.03
CA THR A 73 0.17 0.38 -16.28
C THR A 73 -0.27 0.56 -17.74
N ILE A 74 -1.57 0.74 -17.97
CA ILE A 74 -2.12 1.05 -19.30
C ILE A 74 -2.32 2.56 -19.39
N ARG A 75 -1.64 3.23 -20.33
CA ARG A 75 -1.83 4.67 -20.58
C ARG A 75 -2.58 4.85 -21.89
N ASN A 76 -3.65 5.64 -21.87
CA ASN A 76 -4.38 6.04 -23.07
C ASN A 76 -3.73 7.32 -23.64
N ILE A 77 -3.12 7.21 -24.82
CA ILE A 77 -2.64 8.34 -25.60
C ILE A 77 -3.73 8.75 -26.60
N ASN A 78 -4.63 9.64 -26.19
CA ASN A 78 -5.66 10.20 -27.08
C ASN A 78 -5.01 11.11 -28.15
N GLY A 79 -4.30 10.53 -29.12
CA GLY A 79 -3.85 11.18 -30.36
C GLY A 79 -2.72 12.20 -30.27
N GLN A 80 -1.96 12.29 -29.17
CA GLN A 80 -0.83 13.22 -29.04
C GLN A 80 0.48 12.60 -29.57
N PRO A 81 1.33 13.35 -30.31
CA PRO A 81 2.52 12.79 -30.95
C PRO A 81 3.55 12.32 -29.91
N SER A 82 4.04 11.10 -30.11
CA SER A 82 5.05 10.44 -29.28
C SER A 82 6.43 11.04 -29.58
N ASN A 83 6.92 11.93 -28.73
CA ASN A 83 8.35 12.25 -28.66
C ASN A 83 9.02 11.23 -27.73
N ASN A 84 9.54 10.18 -28.36
CA ASN A 84 10.07 8.97 -27.74
C ASN A 84 11.44 9.23 -27.10
N ASN A 85 11.46 9.73 -25.87
CA ASN A 85 12.66 9.72 -25.04
C ASN A 85 12.38 9.75 -23.54
N THR A 86 11.25 9.16 -23.12
CA THR A 86 11.07 8.77 -21.72
C THR A 86 11.20 7.26 -21.63
N ASN A 87 12.40 6.80 -21.29
CA ASN A 87 12.64 5.43 -20.84
C ASN A 87 11.87 5.24 -19.53
N VAL A 88 10.61 4.84 -19.61
CA VAL A 88 9.84 4.36 -18.45
C VAL A 88 10.21 2.89 -18.27
N GLY A 89 11.44 2.69 -17.82
CA GLY A 89 12.00 1.39 -17.49
C GLY A 89 12.07 1.24 -15.98
N ALA A 90 11.44 0.16 -15.50
CA ALA A 90 11.81 -0.62 -14.33
C ALA A 90 11.90 0.10 -12.96
N THR A 91 11.03 -0.32 -12.06
CA THR A 91 11.23 -0.34 -10.62
C THR A 91 12.60 -0.94 -10.27
N THR A 92 13.59 -0.09 -10.07
CA THR A 92 14.73 -0.40 -9.21
C THR A 92 14.31 -0.13 -7.77
N THR A 93 14.75 -0.98 -6.85
CA THR A 93 14.68 -0.74 -5.41
C THR A 93 15.54 0.49 -5.12
N GLU A 94 14.98 1.68 -5.28
CA GLU A 94 15.77 2.90 -5.18
C GLU A 94 15.88 3.28 -3.71
N SER A 95 17.03 2.95 -3.13
CA SER A 95 17.50 3.61 -1.93
C SER A 95 17.66 5.10 -2.25
N PHE A 96 16.93 5.95 -1.54
CA PHE A 96 17.10 7.39 -1.64
C PHE A 96 18.51 7.78 -1.18
N ASP A 97 19.18 8.65 -1.94
CA ASP A 97 20.53 9.12 -1.63
C ASP A 97 20.53 10.07 -0.43
N SER A 98 19.47 10.86 -0.28
CA SER A 98 19.27 11.78 0.84
C SER A 98 17.79 12.04 1.11
N TYR A 99 17.49 12.84 2.14
CA TYR A 99 16.14 13.27 2.47
C TYR A 99 16.07 14.79 2.52
N CYS A 100 14.95 15.36 2.09
CA CYS A 100 14.72 16.78 2.13
C CYS A 100 14.63 17.26 3.59
N GLU A 101 15.42 18.28 3.93
CA GLU A 101 15.47 18.83 5.29
C GLU A 101 14.18 19.55 5.71
N GLU A 102 13.39 20.04 4.74
CA GLU A 102 12.14 20.76 5.05
C GLU A 102 10.92 19.86 5.21
N CYS A 103 10.82 18.77 4.44
CA CYS A 103 9.62 17.94 4.43
C CYS A 103 9.87 16.44 4.65
N GLY A 104 11.14 16.01 4.70
CA GLY A 104 11.52 14.62 4.91
C GLY A 104 11.32 13.69 3.70
N HIS A 105 10.99 14.23 2.53
CA HIS A 105 10.81 13.42 1.31
C HIS A 105 12.16 12.87 0.80
N GLY A 106 12.18 11.64 0.30
CA GLY A 106 13.39 11.02 -0.25
C GLY A 106 13.86 11.69 -1.55
N LEU A 107 15.16 11.93 -1.67
CA LEU A 107 15.80 12.64 -2.78
C LEU A 107 16.79 11.73 -3.50
N PHE A 108 16.94 11.97 -4.80
CA PHE A 108 17.95 11.33 -5.65
C PHE A 108 19.09 12.30 -5.93
N LYS A 109 20.30 11.77 -6.17
CA LYS A 109 21.54 12.54 -6.33
C LYS A 109 21.48 13.70 -7.34
N ASP A 110 20.60 13.64 -8.33
CA ASP A 110 20.48 14.66 -9.39
C ASP A 110 19.15 15.46 -9.32
N SER A 111 18.48 15.45 -8.17
CA SER A 111 17.20 16.15 -7.98
C SER A 111 17.45 17.64 -7.84
N ARG A 112 17.09 18.44 -8.86
CA ARG A 112 17.15 19.92 -8.77
C ARG A 112 16.08 20.49 -7.82
N PHE A 113 14.92 19.85 -7.74
CA PHE A 113 13.83 20.27 -6.85
C PHE A 113 13.33 19.08 -6.05
N CYS A 114 12.92 19.33 -4.81
CA CYS A 114 12.29 18.33 -3.96
C CYS A 114 10.90 17.97 -4.51
N PRO A 115 10.61 16.70 -4.85
CA PRO A 115 9.30 16.29 -5.35
C PRO A 115 8.20 16.31 -4.28
N GLY A 116 8.57 16.41 -3.00
CA GLY A 116 7.62 16.48 -1.89
C GLY A 116 7.10 17.90 -1.60
N CYS A 117 7.98 18.91 -1.63
CA CYS A 117 7.63 20.29 -1.27
C CYS A 117 7.98 21.35 -2.32
N GLY A 118 8.67 20.99 -3.41
CA GLY A 118 9.03 21.91 -4.49
C GLY A 118 10.24 22.80 -4.22
N ARG A 119 10.91 22.67 -3.06
CA ARG A 119 12.11 23.45 -2.74
C ARG A 119 13.25 23.11 -3.70
N ASP A 120 13.92 24.15 -4.19
CA ASP A 120 15.16 24.00 -4.97
C ASP A 120 16.28 23.43 -4.07
N LEU A 121 16.96 22.42 -4.59
CA LEU A 121 18.04 21.67 -3.93
C LEU A 121 19.41 21.96 -4.59
N THR A 122 19.43 22.76 -5.65
CA THR A 122 20.68 23.22 -6.25
C THR A 122 21.31 24.30 -5.38
N GLU A 123 22.18 23.88 -4.45
CA GLU A 123 23.34 24.68 -4.08
C GLU A 123 24.39 23.86 -3.30
N VAL A 124 25.66 24.14 -3.66
CA VAL A 124 26.94 23.72 -3.05
C VAL A 124 27.51 22.36 -3.47
N GLU A 125 28.00 22.27 -4.72
CA GLU A 125 29.16 21.43 -5.02
C GLU A 125 30.42 22.14 -4.48
N ASP A 126 30.89 21.70 -3.32
CA ASP A 126 32.23 22.01 -2.82
C ASP A 126 33.29 21.31 -3.68
N GLU A 127 34.08 22.08 -4.44
CA GLU A 127 35.57 22.06 -4.47
C GLU A 127 36.11 22.90 -5.65
N PRO A 128 37.32 23.47 -5.58
CA PRO A 128 37.95 24.28 -4.54
C PRO A 128 38.23 25.72 -5.04
N ILE A 129 38.57 26.60 -4.10
CA ILE A 129 38.95 28.00 -4.28
C ILE A 129 40.08 28.17 -5.32
N GLU A 130 39.83 28.90 -6.41
CA GLU A 130 40.81 29.83 -6.97
C GLU A 130 40.14 31.16 -7.37
N MET A 131 40.82 32.24 -6.97
CA MET A 131 40.42 33.64 -7.01
C MET A 131 40.34 34.18 -8.45
N GLU A 132 39.33 35.00 -8.77
CA GLU A 132 39.50 36.43 -9.09
C GLU A 132 38.22 37.11 -9.63
N SER A 133 38.17 38.41 -9.35
CA SER A 133 37.48 39.48 -10.09
C SER A 133 36.01 39.77 -9.74
N GLU A 134 35.86 40.51 -8.64
CA GLU A 134 35.14 41.80 -8.58
C GLU A 134 34.62 42.33 -9.93
N LYS A 135 33.29 42.46 -10.11
CA LYS A 135 32.69 43.59 -10.85
C LYS A 135 31.15 43.71 -10.70
N THR A 136 30.75 44.71 -9.91
CA THR A 136 29.57 45.60 -10.06
C THR A 136 28.16 45.06 -10.30
N LEU A 137 27.28 45.43 -9.36
CA LEU A 137 25.84 45.71 -9.54
C LEU A 137 25.53 46.43 -10.88
N PRO A 138 24.35 46.15 -11.44
CA PRO A 138 23.52 47.23 -11.94
C PRO A 138 22.12 47.19 -11.33
N ALA A 139 21.65 48.37 -10.92
CA ALA A 139 20.25 48.63 -10.65
C ALA A 139 19.44 48.47 -11.94
N VAL A 140 18.47 47.57 -11.95
CA VAL A 140 17.46 47.47 -13.00
C VAL A 140 16.13 47.88 -12.38
N THR A 141 15.54 48.93 -12.94
CA THR A 141 14.16 49.35 -12.66
C THR A 141 13.22 48.24 -13.12
N GLU A 142 12.72 47.46 -12.17
CA GLU A 142 11.74 46.39 -12.40
C GLU A 142 10.37 47.01 -12.72
N GLU A 143 9.89 46.80 -13.95
CA GLU A 143 8.47 46.97 -14.24
C GLU A 143 7.73 45.75 -13.66
N ILE A 144 6.83 46.02 -12.71
CA ILE A 144 6.13 45.02 -11.91
C ILE A 144 4.76 44.75 -12.54
N ILE A 145 4.51 43.51 -12.94
CA ILE A 145 3.23 43.00 -13.42
C ILE A 145 2.45 42.39 -12.25
N LYS A 146 1.16 42.68 -12.19
CA LYS A 146 0.26 42.07 -11.20
C LYS A 146 -0.52 40.89 -11.80
N CYS A 147 -0.43 39.73 -11.15
CA CYS A 147 -1.21 38.57 -11.52
C CYS A 147 -2.71 38.84 -11.34
N LYS A 148 -3.52 38.63 -12.39
CA LYS A 148 -4.96 38.88 -12.37
C LYS A 148 -5.76 37.86 -11.56
N ASN A 149 -5.20 36.68 -11.31
CA ASN A 149 -5.88 35.59 -10.61
C ASN A 149 -5.67 35.69 -9.09
N CYS A 150 -4.42 35.80 -8.63
CA CYS A 150 -4.09 35.85 -7.19
C CYS A 150 -3.69 37.23 -6.67
N GLY A 151 -3.41 38.20 -7.54
CA GLY A 151 -3.01 39.56 -7.14
C GLY A 151 -1.53 39.72 -6.80
N THR A 152 -0.70 38.69 -6.95
CA THR A 152 0.74 38.76 -6.68
C THR A 152 1.45 39.70 -7.66
N GLU A 153 2.35 40.51 -7.13
CA GLU A 153 3.21 41.43 -7.89
C GLU A 153 4.51 40.71 -8.26
N LEU A 154 4.82 40.67 -9.55
CA LEU A 154 5.87 39.85 -10.17
C LEU A 154 6.61 40.68 -11.24
N SER A 155 7.87 40.37 -11.55
CA SER A 155 8.58 41.04 -12.64
C SER A 155 8.10 40.55 -14.02
N GLU A 156 8.33 41.32 -15.09
CA GLU A 156 7.93 40.94 -16.45
C GLU A 156 8.62 39.65 -16.99
N GLU A 157 9.61 39.12 -16.29
CA GLU A 157 10.34 37.92 -16.72
C GLU A 157 9.53 36.63 -16.53
N TYR A 158 8.49 36.68 -15.71
CA TYR A 158 7.65 35.52 -15.40
C TYR A 158 6.58 35.31 -16.48
N ARG A 159 6.67 34.20 -17.21
CA ARG A 159 5.59 33.76 -18.14
C ARG A 159 4.39 33.12 -17.42
N PHE A 160 4.59 32.65 -16.20
CA PHE A 160 3.58 32.00 -15.37
C PHE A 160 3.71 32.49 -13.94
N CYS A 161 2.58 32.68 -13.26
CA CYS A 161 2.55 33.09 -11.86
C CYS A 161 3.02 31.93 -10.96
N PRO A 162 4.09 32.07 -10.17
CA PRO A 162 4.57 31.01 -9.29
C PRO A 162 3.59 30.69 -8.15
N GLU A 163 2.73 31.63 -7.77
CA GLU A 163 1.78 31.47 -6.67
C GLU A 163 0.50 30.70 -7.07
N CYS A 164 0.04 30.83 -8.32
CA CYS A 164 -1.22 30.21 -8.76
C CYS A 164 -1.17 29.48 -10.10
N GLY A 165 -0.05 29.51 -10.81
CA GLY A 165 0.14 28.85 -12.10
C GLY A 165 -0.52 29.53 -13.30
N GLU A 166 -1.18 30.68 -13.10
CA GLU A 166 -1.81 31.45 -14.19
C GLU A 166 -0.79 31.97 -15.19
N GLN A 167 -1.07 31.86 -16.49
CA GLN A 167 -0.23 32.48 -17.52
C GLN A 167 -0.27 34.00 -17.41
N LEU A 168 0.91 34.60 -17.33
CA LEU A 168 1.07 36.05 -17.36
C LEU A 168 1.29 36.42 -18.82
N ASN A 169 0.28 37.02 -19.45
CA ASN A 169 0.37 37.48 -20.83
C ASN A 169 1.29 38.71 -20.88
N THR A 170 2.60 38.50 -21.02
CA THR A 170 3.58 39.53 -21.38
C THR A 170 3.42 39.79 -22.88
N GLY A 171 2.97 40.99 -23.26
CA GLY A 171 2.64 41.31 -24.64
C GLY A 171 3.89 41.43 -25.52
N ASP A 172 4.12 40.44 -26.39
CA ASP A 172 4.93 40.63 -27.60
C ASP A 172 4.01 41.21 -28.70
N GLU A 173 4.00 42.54 -28.88
CA GLU A 173 3.63 43.20 -30.15
C GLU A 173 4.81 44.03 -30.67
#